data_AF-A0A9D7FDW8-F1
#
_entry.id   AF-A0A9D7FDW8-F1
#
_cell.length_a   1.000
_cell.length_b   1.000
_cell.length_c   1.000
_cell.angle_alpha   90.00
_cell.angle_beta   90.00
_cell.angle_gamma   90.00
#
_symmetry.space_group_name_H-M   'P 1'
#
loop_
_entity.id
_entity.type
_entity.pdbx_description
1 polymer ?
#
loop_
_entity_poly.entity_id
_entity_poly.type
_entity_poly.pdbx_seq_one_letter_code
_entity_poly.pdbx_strand_id
1 'polypeptide(L)'
;MSGLFLRGGIAILSAVVAGCFYVPGAQDHEQAGAVAKFITERYGRFDKRSDVERTHSGKIYYVAPGRYPLVQFYEITDPQDIRSIEESAKEALAATGVEKVKLVFFEKQNLSCAPGGGCSRRSEHVVKEVLVTR
;
A
#
# COMPACT_ATOMS: atom_id res chain seq x y z
N MET A 1 25.61 -56.59 15.26
CA MET A 1 25.35 -55.97 16.58
C MET A 1 25.48 -54.47 16.37
N SER A 2 24.41 -53.76 16.01
CA SER A 2 23.37 -53.21 16.92
C SER A 2 23.91 -52.09 17.79
N GLY A 3 23.40 -50.87 17.62
CA GLY A 3 23.64 -49.77 18.57
C GLY A 3 23.32 -48.36 18.06
N LEU A 4 22.03 -48.08 17.84
CA LEU A 4 21.44 -46.74 17.73
C LEU A 4 21.32 -46.14 19.16
N PHE A 5 21.63 -44.85 19.39
CA PHE A 5 20.74 -43.86 20.04
C PHE A 5 21.41 -42.49 20.33
N LEU A 6 20.56 -41.46 20.21
CA LEU A 6 20.76 -40.02 20.23
C LEU A 6 21.13 -39.37 21.58
N ARG A 7 21.57 -38.10 21.49
CA ARG A 7 21.30 -36.88 22.33
C ARG A 7 22.61 -36.25 22.82
N GLY A 8 22.86 -34.95 22.82
CA GLY A 8 22.20 -33.71 22.42
C GLY A 8 23.30 -32.63 22.53
N GLY A 9 23.36 -31.59 21.72
CA GLY A 9 22.32 -30.61 21.49
C GLY A 9 22.82 -29.27 22.00
N ILE A 10 23.69 -28.60 21.22
CA ILE A 10 23.89 -27.14 21.27
C ILE A 10 24.16 -26.67 19.83
N ALA A 11 23.08 -26.57 19.04
CA ALA A 11 23.06 -25.70 17.88
C ALA A 11 22.73 -24.31 18.42
N ILE A 12 23.76 -23.49 18.69
CA ILE A 12 23.54 -22.09 19.07
C ILE A 12 23.00 -21.39 17.83
N LEU A 13 21.74 -20.99 17.94
CA LEU A 13 21.02 -20.05 17.10
C LEU A 13 21.93 -18.88 16.68
N SER A 14 22.39 -18.89 15.44
CA SER A 14 22.67 -17.66 14.69
C SER A 14 21.42 -17.30 13.88
N ALA A 15 20.32 -17.01 14.59
CA ALA A 15 19.06 -16.54 14.03
C ALA A 15 18.75 -15.12 14.56
N VAL A 16 19.74 -14.24 14.49
CA VAL A 16 19.69 -12.83 14.90
C VAL A 16 20.73 -12.17 13.99
N VAL A 17 20.45 -11.46 12.89
CA VAL A 17 19.44 -10.44 12.58
C VAL A 17 19.16 -10.53 11.08
N ALA A 18 18.11 -11.23 10.66
CA ALA A 18 17.58 -11.12 9.29
C ALA A 18 16.44 -10.09 9.24
N GLY A 19 16.52 -9.06 10.09
CA GLY A 19 15.81 -7.80 9.88
C GLY A 19 16.54 -7.04 8.78
N CYS A 20 16.50 -7.55 7.54
CA CYS A 20 16.95 -6.79 6.39
C CYS A 20 16.05 -5.55 6.32
N PHE A 21 16.59 -4.41 6.76
CA PHE A 21 16.02 -3.11 6.48
C PHE A 21 15.98 -2.99 4.96
N TYR A 22 14.79 -3.16 4.40
CA TYR A 22 14.57 -2.91 2.99
C TYR A 22 14.74 -1.41 2.76
N VAL A 23 15.85 -1.02 2.13
CA VAL A 23 16.10 0.35 1.72
C VAL A 23 15.62 0.48 0.27
N PRO A 24 14.51 1.18 0.02
CA PRO A 24 14.01 1.33 -1.34
C PRO A 24 15.02 2.08 -2.21
N GLY A 25 15.28 1.56 -3.40
CA GLY A 25 16.13 2.16 -4.42
C GLY A 25 15.32 2.92 -5.48
N ALA A 26 16.01 3.60 -6.40
CA ALA A 26 15.37 4.35 -7.49
C ALA A 26 14.43 3.47 -8.35
N GLN A 27 14.82 2.22 -8.59
CA GLN A 27 14.03 1.26 -9.36
C GLN A 27 12.68 0.93 -8.68
N ASP A 28 12.63 0.92 -7.35
CA ASP A 28 11.40 0.63 -6.60
C ASP A 28 10.40 1.78 -6.71
N HIS A 29 10.91 3.01 -6.74
CA HIS A 29 10.10 4.20 -7.00
C HIS A 29 9.55 4.18 -8.43
N GLU A 30 10.35 3.80 -9.42
CA GLU A 30 9.92 3.68 -10.81
C GLU A 30 8.84 2.60 -10.99
N GLN A 31 9.02 1.43 -10.37
CA GLN A 31 8.03 0.35 -10.41
C GLN A 31 6.72 0.77 -9.74
N ALA A 32 6.79 1.39 -8.56
CA ALA A 32 5.60 1.86 -7.87
C ALA A 32 4.87 2.95 -8.67
N GLY A 33 5.63 3.87 -9.29
CA GLY A 33 5.08 4.87 -10.20
C GLY A 33 4.44 4.28 -11.44
N ALA A 34 5.05 3.26 -12.06
CA ALA A 34 4.52 2.59 -13.25
C ALA A 34 3.20 1.86 -12.96
N VAL A 35 3.14 1.11 -11.84
CA VAL A 35 1.91 0.44 -11.41
C VAL A 35 0.80 1.45 -11.12
N ALA A 36 1.10 2.50 -10.35
CA ALA A 36 0.12 3.53 -10.03
C ALA A 36 -0.39 4.24 -11.29
N LYS A 37 0.51 4.62 -12.21
CA LYS A 37 0.15 5.24 -13.49
C LYS A 37 -0.83 4.36 -14.27
N PHE A 38 -0.52 3.08 -14.43
CA PHE A 38 -1.34 2.12 -15.16
C PHE A 38 -2.77 2.00 -14.58
N ILE A 39 -2.88 1.97 -13.24
CA ILE A 39 -4.16 1.94 -12.54
C ILE A 39 -4.93 3.25 -12.78
N THR A 40 -4.27 4.39 -12.59
CA THR A 40 -4.92 5.71 -12.65
C THR A 40 -5.41 6.08 -14.05
N GLU A 41 -4.75 5.62 -15.10
CA GLU A 41 -5.17 5.82 -16.49
C GLU A 41 -6.49 5.08 -16.83
N ARG A 42 -6.85 4.05 -16.06
CA ARG A 42 -8.04 3.20 -16.31
C ARG A 42 -9.22 3.48 -15.39
N TYR A 43 -8.96 3.80 -14.12
CA TYR A 43 -10.01 3.92 -13.11
C TYR A 43 -10.83 5.21 -13.24
N GLY A 44 -10.21 6.33 -13.63
CA GLY A 44 -10.93 7.60 -13.81
C GLY A 44 -10.10 8.83 -13.45
N ARG A 45 -10.77 9.90 -12.99
CA ARG A 45 -10.12 11.17 -12.66
C ARG A 45 -9.79 11.26 -11.17
N PHE A 46 -8.54 11.56 -10.88
CA PHE A 46 -8.10 12.04 -9.56
C PHE A 46 -8.01 13.56 -9.54
N ASP A 47 -8.27 14.15 -8.38
CA ASP A 47 -8.15 15.57 -8.14
C ASP A 47 -6.70 15.98 -7.93
N LYS A 48 -6.41 17.27 -8.13
CA LYS A 48 -5.08 17.81 -7.82
C LYS A 48 -4.84 17.75 -6.33
N ARG A 49 -3.72 17.15 -5.94
CA ARG A 49 -3.30 17.02 -4.54
C ARG A 49 -3.36 18.35 -3.78
N SER A 50 -2.84 19.43 -4.38
CA SER A 50 -2.86 20.77 -3.78
C SER A 50 -4.28 21.27 -3.48
N ASP A 51 -5.25 20.94 -4.33
CA ASP A 51 -6.63 21.31 -4.12
C ASP A 51 -7.26 20.47 -3.01
N VAL A 52 -7.05 19.16 -3.01
CA VAL A 52 -7.58 18.24 -1.98
C VAL A 52 -6.95 18.45 -0.61
N GLU A 53 -5.67 18.84 -0.55
CA GLU A 53 -5.02 19.21 0.70
C GLU A 53 -5.56 20.53 1.26
N ARG A 54 -5.98 21.47 0.38
CA ARG A 54 -6.55 22.77 0.74
C ARG A 54 -8.03 22.71 1.11
N THR A 55 -8.83 22.01 0.31
CA THR A 55 -10.29 21.90 0.51
C THR A 55 -10.66 20.77 1.44
N HIS A 56 -9.71 19.88 1.73
CA HIS A 56 -9.91 18.61 2.41
C HIS A 56 -10.79 17.60 1.66
N SER A 57 -11.36 17.97 0.51
CA SER A 57 -12.31 17.17 -0.27
C SER A 57 -11.71 16.78 -1.63
N GLY A 58 -11.97 15.54 -2.06
CA GLY A 58 -11.61 15.04 -3.39
C GLY A 58 -10.84 13.72 -3.36
N LYS A 59 -10.79 13.05 -4.52
CA LYS A 59 -10.14 11.75 -4.70
C LYS A 59 -8.66 11.95 -5.02
N ILE A 60 -7.76 11.40 -4.20
CA ILE A 60 -6.31 11.46 -4.44
C ILE A 60 -5.66 10.10 -4.20
N TYR A 61 -4.44 9.96 -4.71
CA TYR A 61 -3.62 8.79 -4.43
C TYR A 61 -2.19 9.19 -4.07
N TYR A 62 -1.52 8.29 -3.36
CA TYR A 62 -0.10 8.38 -3.03
C TYR A 62 0.58 7.09 -3.41
N VAL A 63 1.85 7.21 -3.76
CA VAL A 63 2.70 6.09 -4.11
C VAL A 63 3.91 6.10 -3.19
N ALA A 64 4.20 4.96 -2.59
CA ALA A 64 5.39 4.78 -1.79
C ALA A 64 6.13 3.52 -2.25
N PRO A 65 7.47 3.57 -2.32
CA PRO A 65 8.25 2.35 -2.47
C PRO A 65 8.22 1.57 -1.15
N GLY A 66 8.57 0.31 -1.21
CA GLY A 66 8.66 -0.57 -0.06
C GLY A 66 9.02 -1.97 -0.52
N ARG A 67 8.95 -2.96 0.38
CA ARG A 67 9.19 -4.38 0.04
C ARG A 67 8.43 -4.84 -1.21
N TYR A 68 7.30 -4.20 -1.46
CA TYR A 68 6.58 -4.13 -2.72
C TYR A 68 6.03 -2.71 -2.87
N PRO A 69 5.72 -2.25 -4.09
CA PRO A 69 4.99 -1.01 -4.32
C PRO A 69 3.75 -0.87 -3.44
N LEU A 70 3.57 0.31 -2.87
CA LEU A 70 2.37 0.70 -2.12
C LEU A 70 1.66 1.82 -2.89
N VAL A 71 0.37 1.62 -3.15
CA VAL A 71 -0.53 2.65 -3.67
C VAL A 71 -1.65 2.89 -2.67
N GLN A 72 -1.74 4.11 -2.16
CA GLN A 72 -2.78 4.53 -1.22
C GLN A 72 -3.81 5.37 -1.97
N PHE A 73 -5.09 5.05 -1.80
CA PHE A 73 -6.21 5.77 -2.40
C PHE A 73 -7.06 6.40 -1.31
N TYR A 74 -7.42 7.66 -1.49
CA TYR A 74 -8.27 8.41 -0.56
C TYR A 74 -9.59 8.76 -1.23
N GLU A 75 -10.68 8.69 -0.46
CA GLU A 75 -12.06 8.94 -0.91
C GLU A 75 -12.54 7.96 -1.99
N ILE A 76 -11.93 6.77 -2.05
CA ILE A 76 -12.40 5.65 -2.86
C ILE A 76 -13.06 4.64 -1.93
N THR A 77 -14.33 4.88 -1.63
CA THR A 77 -15.11 4.10 -0.65
C THR A 77 -16.13 3.17 -1.29
N ASP A 78 -16.47 3.37 -2.57
CA ASP A 78 -17.42 2.53 -3.30
C ASP A 78 -16.82 1.13 -3.57
N PRO A 79 -17.51 0.04 -3.19
CA PRO A 79 -17.02 -1.31 -3.45
C PRO A 79 -16.78 -1.66 -4.94
N GLN A 80 -17.54 -1.08 -5.87
CA GLN A 80 -17.34 -1.28 -7.31
C GLN A 80 -16.06 -0.59 -7.79
N ASP A 81 -15.83 0.62 -7.31
CA ASP A 81 -14.61 1.38 -7.60
C ASP A 81 -13.37 0.64 -7.09
N ILE A 82 -13.43 0.13 -5.87
CA ILE A 82 -12.37 -0.68 -5.27
C ILE A 82 -12.08 -1.93 -6.11
N ARG A 83 -13.13 -2.63 -6.57
CA ARG A 83 -12.97 -3.82 -7.45
C ARG A 83 -12.32 -3.45 -8.79
N SER A 84 -12.75 -2.37 -9.42
CA SER A 84 -12.18 -1.90 -10.69
C SER A 84 -10.69 -1.55 -10.55
N ILE A 85 -10.29 -0.94 -9.44
CA ILE A 85 -8.88 -0.66 -9.13
C ILE A 85 -8.10 -1.96 -8.90
N GLU A 86 -8.67 -2.94 -8.20
CA GLU A 86 -8.03 -4.24 -7.97
C GLU A 86 -7.80 -5.01 -9.28
N GLU A 87 -8.77 -5.00 -10.19
CA GLU A 87 -8.64 -5.59 -11.53
C GLU A 87 -7.57 -4.86 -12.36
N SER A 88 -7.60 -3.52 -12.35
CA SER A 88 -6.59 -2.70 -13.01
C SER A 88 -5.18 -2.94 -12.45
N ALA A 89 -5.06 -3.21 -11.15
CA ALA A 89 -3.80 -3.55 -10.52
C ALA A 89 -3.28 -4.91 -10.97
N LYS A 90 -4.13 -5.92 -11.13
CA LYS A 90 -3.72 -7.23 -11.68
C LYS A 90 -3.18 -7.09 -13.10
N GLU A 91 -3.85 -6.31 -13.93
CA GLU A 91 -3.38 -6.00 -15.28
C GLU A 91 -2.04 -5.24 -15.25
N ALA A 92 -1.88 -4.29 -14.33
CA ALA A 92 -0.65 -3.53 -14.15
C ALA A 92 0.53 -4.45 -13.79
N LEU A 93 0.34 -5.41 -12.88
CA LEU A 93 1.36 -6.39 -12.51
C LEU A 93 1.76 -7.26 -13.70
N ALA A 94 0.80 -7.69 -14.52
CA ALA A 94 1.06 -8.44 -15.74
C ALA A 94 1.87 -7.62 -16.77
N ALA A 95 1.57 -6.34 -16.92
CA ALA A 95 2.21 -5.45 -17.89
C ALA A 95 3.60 -4.96 -17.46
N THR A 96 3.79 -4.70 -16.17
CA THR A 96 5.05 -4.13 -15.62
C THR A 96 6.06 -5.20 -15.19
N GLY A 97 5.63 -6.46 -15.05
CA GLY A 97 6.46 -7.54 -14.54
C GLY A 97 6.68 -7.51 -13.02
N VAL A 98 6.03 -6.59 -12.30
CA VAL A 98 6.04 -6.53 -10.84
C VAL A 98 5.23 -7.71 -10.27
N GLU A 99 5.74 -8.38 -9.25
CA GLU A 99 5.06 -9.56 -8.68
C GLU A 99 3.87 -9.20 -7.78
N LYS A 100 4.01 -8.11 -7.01
CA LYS A 100 3.05 -7.75 -5.96
C LYS A 100 2.92 -6.24 -5.82
N VAL A 101 1.72 -5.77 -5.50
CA VAL A 101 1.45 -4.39 -5.08
C VAL A 101 0.49 -4.40 -3.90
N LYS A 102 0.73 -3.55 -2.91
CA LYS A 102 -0.22 -3.30 -1.83
C LYS A 102 -1.06 -2.09 -2.17
N LEU A 103 -2.38 -2.27 -2.10
CA LEU A 103 -3.35 -1.21 -2.25
C LEU A 103 -4.00 -0.96 -0.90
N VAL A 104 -4.09 0.31 -0.49
CA VAL A 104 -4.77 0.71 0.74
C VAL A 104 -5.80 1.78 0.39
N PHE A 105 -7.03 1.57 0.79
CA PHE A 105 -8.15 2.46 0.54
C PHE A 105 -8.53 3.15 1.85
N PHE A 106 -8.55 4.47 1.84
CA PHE A 106 -8.88 5.31 2.97
C PHE A 106 -10.15 6.10 2.69
N GLU A 107 -11.00 6.16 3.70
CA GLU A 107 -12.00 7.19 3.86
C GLU A 107 -11.35 8.31 4.68
N LYS A 108 -11.17 9.46 4.04
CA LYS A 108 -10.58 10.62 4.67
C LYS A 108 -11.65 11.21 5.58
N GLN A 109 -11.50 11.02 6.89
CA GLN A 109 -12.30 11.78 7.84
C GLN A 109 -11.87 13.25 7.75
N ASN A 110 -12.70 14.04 7.08
CA ASN A 110 -12.59 15.49 7.01
C ASN A 110 -12.33 16.08 8.41
N LEU A 111 -11.56 17.17 8.44
CA LEU A 111 -11.26 17.92 9.66
C LEU A 111 -12.51 18.00 10.54
N SER A 112 -12.45 17.37 11.71
CA SER A 112 -13.53 17.50 12.68
C SER A 112 -13.27 18.80 13.41
N CYS A 113 -13.94 19.86 12.97
CA CYS A 113 -13.92 21.14 13.65
C CYS A 113 -14.95 21.11 14.78
N ALA A 114 -14.48 21.22 16.01
CA ALA A 114 -15.35 21.43 17.16
C ALA A 114 -16.03 22.81 17.05
N PRO A 115 -17.23 23.00 17.63
CA PRO A 115 -17.94 24.28 17.64
C PRO A 115 -17.13 25.45 18.25
N GLY A 116 -16.05 25.17 18.98
CA GLY A 116 -15.14 26.14 19.59
C GLY A 116 -13.88 26.48 18.79
N GLY A 117 -13.80 26.13 17.49
CA GLY A 117 -12.72 26.56 16.59
C GLY A 117 -11.49 25.66 16.53
N GLY A 118 -11.44 24.60 17.34
CA GLY A 118 -10.40 23.57 17.23
C GLY A 118 -10.73 22.57 16.13
N CYS A 119 -10.00 22.63 15.01
CA CYS A 119 -10.05 21.58 13.99
C CYS A 119 -8.94 20.57 14.26
N SER A 120 -9.31 19.30 14.43
CA SER A 120 -8.35 18.21 14.52
C SER A 120 -8.46 17.31 13.29
N ARG A 121 -7.30 16.85 12.80
CA ARG A 121 -7.27 15.73 11.86
C ARG A 121 -7.72 14.50 12.63
N ARG A 122 -8.89 13.96 12.30
CA ARG A 122 -9.26 12.63 12.79
C ARG A 122 -8.34 11.59 12.14
N SER A 123 -8.16 10.48 12.84
CA SER A 123 -7.42 9.33 12.33
C SER A 123 -8.00 8.87 10.99
N GLU A 124 -7.11 8.61 10.02
CA GLU A 124 -7.47 8.08 8.71
C GLU A 124 -8.18 6.73 8.89
N HIS A 125 -9.34 6.57 8.24
CA HIS A 125 -10.12 5.35 8.35
C HIS A 125 -9.78 4.44 7.16
N VAL A 126 -9.15 3.29 7.43
CA VAL A 126 -8.86 2.30 6.39
C VAL A 126 -10.15 1.57 6.05
N VAL A 127 -10.61 1.74 4.81
CA VAL A 127 -11.76 1.03 4.25
C VAL A 127 -11.36 -0.40 3.88
N LYS A 128 -10.21 -0.54 3.22
CA LYS A 128 -9.71 -1.84 2.77
C LYS A 128 -8.20 -1.81 2.59
N GLU A 129 -7.55 -2.91 2.90
CA GLU A 129 -6.17 -3.19 2.52
C GLU A 129 -6.14 -4.50 1.74
N VAL A 130 -5.43 -4.52 0.61
CA VAL A 130 -5.28 -5.72 -0.21
C VAL A 130 -3.88 -5.80 -0.77
N LEU A 131 -3.28 -6.99 -0.66
CA LEU A 131 -2.06 -7.33 -1.38
C LEU A 131 -2.47 -8.03 -2.68
N VAL A 132 -2.30 -7.34 -3.80
CA VAL A 132 -2.54 -7.91 -5.12
C VAL A 132 -1.27 -8.60 -5.57
N THR A 133 -1.41 -9.84 -6.00
CA THR A 133 -0.32 -10.62 -6.59
C THR A 133 -0.67 -10.90 -8.05
N ARG A 134 0.36 -11.04 -8.87
CA ARG A 134 0.22 -11.52 -10.24
C ARG A 134 -0.39 -12.93 -10.27
#